data_AF-A0A0D0AR88-F1
#
_entry.id   AF-A0A0D0AR88-F1
#
_cell.length_a   1.000
_cell.length_b   1.000
_cell.length_c   1.000
_cell.angle_alpha   90.00
_cell.angle_beta   90.00
_cell.angle_gamma   90.00
#
_symmetry.space_group_name_H-M   'P 1'
#
loop_
_entity.id
_entity.type
_entity.pdbx_description
1 polymer ?
#
loop_
_entity_poly.entity_id
_entity_poly.type
_entity_poly.pdbx_seq_one_letter_code
_entity_poly.pdbx_strand_id
1 'polypeptide(L)'
;MAVHLFGSCRGRLPSAGLRAIIYSRLASTMPQYPFPHHPRPTPHQIFHLSRSASQADIKSRYYELVREHHPDSAHARHIPASERHSRFQSITAAYEALTGKSRFQLGSGLRGSPSDFEMFEELRRRRRARHRSAGMDFDHNHPFGFASGTPGREWTARPDERWKDWSIIFVGTACFIIGIAPIFFSHGSDKRHLSAVQSLAQARSEAQEYGMERRREIRRRVREYQLEQEERDARRSCDHKAERN
;
A
#
# COMPACT_ATOMS: atom_id res chain seq x y z
N MET A 1 -16.84 -58.29 -44.83
CA MET A 1 -15.79 -57.69 -43.98
C MET A 1 -15.53 -56.29 -44.55
N ALA A 2 -16.12 -55.19 -44.04
CA ALA A 2 -15.74 -54.49 -42.81
C ALA A 2 -14.20 -54.29 -42.79
N VAL A 3 -13.59 -53.10 -42.80
CA VAL A 3 -13.84 -51.85 -42.05
C VAL A 3 -13.04 -50.69 -42.70
N HIS A 4 -13.72 -49.54 -42.88
CA HIS A 4 -13.34 -48.11 -42.78
C HIS A 4 -11.89 -47.61 -43.04
N LEU A 5 -11.68 -46.74 -44.04
CA LEU A 5 -11.65 -45.24 -44.05
C LEU A 5 -10.33 -44.60 -43.57
N PHE A 6 -9.76 -43.71 -44.38
CA PHE A 6 -9.15 -42.39 -44.05
C PHE A 6 -8.49 -41.90 -45.37
N GLY A 7 -8.76 -40.74 -45.96
CA GLY A 7 -9.21 -39.47 -45.40
C GLY A 7 -8.24 -38.39 -45.88
N SER A 8 -8.46 -37.87 -47.09
CA SER A 8 -7.67 -36.81 -47.74
C SER A 8 -7.94 -35.45 -47.08
N CYS A 9 -6.89 -34.70 -46.72
CA CYS A 9 -6.98 -33.27 -46.39
C CYS A 9 -5.71 -32.53 -46.83
N ARG A 10 -5.74 -31.99 -48.05
CA ARG A 10 -4.81 -30.95 -48.53
C ARG A 10 -5.21 -29.60 -47.94
N GLY A 11 -4.43 -29.08 -46.99
CA GLY A 11 -4.57 -27.71 -46.50
C GLY A 11 -3.99 -26.70 -47.50
N ARG A 12 -4.87 -25.96 -48.18
CA ARG A 12 -4.55 -24.78 -48.98
C ARG A 12 -4.75 -23.54 -48.09
N LEU A 13 -3.68 -22.84 -47.75
CA LEU A 13 -3.73 -21.57 -47.02
C LEU A 13 -4.08 -20.43 -47.99
N PRO A 14 -5.14 -19.63 -47.74
CA PRO A 14 -5.31 -18.37 -48.44
C PRO A 14 -4.54 -17.22 -47.75
N SER A 15 -3.68 -16.61 -48.55
CA SER A 15 -3.13 -15.27 -48.41
C SER A 15 -4.25 -14.24 -48.27
N ALA A 16 -4.44 -13.71 -47.05
CA ALA A 16 -5.24 -12.52 -46.79
C ALA A 16 -4.73 -11.80 -45.52
N GLY A 17 -3.43 -11.58 -45.45
CA GLY A 17 -2.81 -10.70 -44.45
C GLY A 17 -2.76 -9.26 -44.96
N LEU A 18 -2.96 -8.30 -44.05
CA LEU A 18 -2.63 -6.86 -44.17
C LEU A 18 -3.72 -5.87 -44.59
N ARG A 19 -5.01 -6.19 -44.45
CA ARG A 19 -6.08 -5.14 -44.44
C ARG A 19 -7.00 -5.11 -43.22
N ALA A 20 -6.92 -6.11 -42.34
CA ALA A 20 -7.79 -6.21 -41.15
C ALA A 20 -7.23 -5.58 -39.86
N ILE A 21 -5.98 -5.10 -39.86
CA ILE A 21 -5.32 -4.59 -38.64
C ILE A 21 -5.66 -3.12 -38.33
N ILE A 22 -6.19 -2.37 -39.31
CA ILE A 22 -6.46 -0.93 -39.12
C ILE A 22 -7.87 -0.69 -38.54
N TYR A 23 -8.84 -1.58 -38.77
CA TYR A 23 -10.19 -1.46 -38.20
C TYR A 23 -10.32 -1.95 -36.75
N SER A 24 -9.34 -2.67 -36.22
CA SER A 24 -9.36 -3.16 -34.84
C SER A 24 -8.92 -2.11 -33.80
N ARG A 25 -8.36 -0.97 -34.23
CA ARG A 25 -7.94 0.12 -33.31
C ARG A 25 -9.03 1.15 -32.99
N LEU A 26 -10.14 1.17 -33.73
CA LEU A 26 -11.22 2.15 -33.54
C LEU A 26 -12.38 1.62 -32.67
N ALA A 27 -12.36 0.34 -32.30
CA ALA A 27 -13.38 -0.28 -31.44
C ALA A 27 -13.06 -0.18 -29.93
N SER A 28 -11.91 0.38 -29.55
CA SER A 28 -11.38 0.33 -28.17
C SER A 28 -11.28 1.70 -27.48
N THR A 29 -12.14 2.66 -27.83
CA THR A 29 -12.16 3.99 -27.17
C THR A 29 -13.44 4.26 -26.38
N MET A 30 -14.38 3.33 -26.32
CA MET A 30 -15.50 3.43 -25.38
C MET A 30 -15.05 2.82 -24.05
N PRO A 31 -15.20 3.53 -22.92
CA PRO A 31 -14.96 2.92 -21.61
C PRO A 31 -15.84 1.68 -21.53
N GLN A 32 -15.24 0.53 -21.22
CA GLN A 32 -15.93 -0.76 -21.19
C GLN A 32 -17.14 -0.75 -20.22
N TYR A 33 -17.16 0.21 -19.29
CA TYR A 33 -18.24 0.48 -18.36
C TYR A 33 -18.43 2.01 -18.21
N PRO A 34 -19.40 2.64 -18.91
CA PRO A 34 -19.64 4.07 -18.78
C PRO A 34 -20.21 4.42 -17.40
N PHE A 35 -19.80 5.56 -16.84
CA PHE A 35 -20.33 6.03 -15.56
C PHE A 35 -21.80 6.48 -15.72
N PRO A 36 -22.72 6.11 -14.80
CA PRO A 36 -24.13 6.47 -14.91
C PRO A 36 -24.36 8.00 -14.83
N HIS A 37 -25.22 8.52 -15.71
CA HIS A 37 -25.48 9.97 -15.83
C HIS A 37 -26.50 10.55 -14.84
N HIS A 38 -27.19 9.72 -14.07
CA HIS A 38 -28.22 10.18 -13.15
C HIS A 38 -27.63 10.59 -11.80
N PRO A 39 -28.24 11.55 -11.07
CA PRO A 39 -27.64 12.20 -9.90
C PRO A 39 -27.46 11.27 -8.67
N ARG A 40 -28.11 10.10 -8.65
CA ARG A 40 -28.06 9.16 -7.53
C ARG A 40 -27.99 7.71 -8.02
N PRO A 41 -26.83 7.25 -8.51
CA PRO A 41 -26.66 5.87 -8.92
C PRO A 41 -26.57 4.92 -7.73
N THR A 42 -27.27 3.78 -7.85
CA THR A 42 -27.16 2.73 -6.84
C THR A 42 -25.79 2.04 -6.95
N PRO A 43 -25.24 1.49 -5.87
CA PRO A 43 -23.93 0.84 -5.91
C PRO A 43 -23.83 -0.28 -6.97
N HIS A 44 -24.87 -1.09 -7.14
CA HIS A 44 -24.92 -2.14 -8.15
C HIS A 44 -24.94 -1.59 -9.59
N GLN A 45 -25.58 -0.43 -9.82
CA GLN A 45 -25.59 0.24 -11.12
C GLN A 45 -24.22 0.80 -11.48
N ILE A 46 -23.50 1.39 -10.52
CA ILE A 46 -22.12 1.89 -10.76
C ILE A 46 -21.21 0.72 -11.18
N PHE A 47 -21.36 -0.43 -10.54
CA PHE A 47 -20.56 -1.62 -10.81
C PHE A 47 -21.02 -2.41 -12.04
N HIS A 48 -22.20 -2.11 -12.61
CA HIS A 48 -22.78 -2.90 -13.69
C HIS A 48 -22.87 -4.40 -13.34
N LEU A 49 -23.20 -4.69 -12.08
CA LEU A 49 -23.31 -6.04 -11.54
C LEU A 49 -24.73 -6.30 -11.04
N SER A 50 -25.16 -7.57 -11.11
CA SER A 50 -26.41 -8.01 -10.48
C SER A 50 -26.35 -7.83 -8.95
N ARG A 51 -27.52 -7.72 -8.31
CA ARG A 51 -27.62 -7.73 -6.84
C ARG A 51 -27.14 -9.03 -6.20
N SER A 52 -27.10 -10.11 -6.98
CA SER A 52 -26.60 -11.44 -6.58
C SER A 52 -25.11 -11.66 -6.87
N ALA A 53 -24.37 -10.63 -7.28
CA ALA A 53 -22.95 -10.77 -7.61
C ALA A 53 -22.10 -11.14 -6.39
N SER A 54 -21.07 -11.96 -6.60
CA SER A 54 -20.19 -12.38 -5.50
C SER A 54 -19.24 -11.26 -5.07
N GLN A 55 -18.69 -11.36 -3.87
CA GLN A 55 -17.69 -10.40 -3.38
C GLN A 55 -16.41 -10.40 -4.23
N ALA A 56 -16.07 -11.54 -4.86
CA ALA A 56 -14.95 -11.63 -5.79
C ALA A 56 -15.21 -10.80 -7.05
N ASP A 57 -16.44 -10.84 -7.59
CA ASP A 57 -16.85 -10.07 -8.77
C ASP A 57 -16.92 -8.57 -8.48
N ILE A 58 -17.38 -8.19 -7.28
CA ILE A 58 -17.36 -6.79 -6.84
C ILE A 58 -15.93 -6.27 -6.77
N LYS A 59 -15.00 -7.08 -6.23
CA LYS A 59 -13.59 -6.70 -6.12
C LYS A 59 -12.91 -6.62 -7.48
N SER A 60 -13.15 -7.56 -8.40
CA SER A 60 -12.57 -7.51 -9.74
C SER A 60 -13.06 -6.27 -10.49
N ARG A 61 -14.36 -6.01 -10.48
CA ARG A 61 -14.96 -4.83 -11.11
C ARG A 61 -14.48 -3.52 -10.49
N TYR A 62 -14.27 -3.48 -9.17
CA TYR A 62 -13.67 -2.33 -8.49
C TYR A 62 -12.32 -1.96 -9.09
N TYR A 63 -11.42 -2.92 -9.28
CA TYR A 63 -10.10 -2.64 -9.86
C TYR A 63 -10.17 -2.15 -11.30
N GLU A 64 -11.08 -2.69 -12.11
CA GLU A 64 -11.30 -2.24 -13.49
C GLU A 64 -11.81 -0.79 -13.54
N LEU A 65 -12.84 -0.47 -12.74
CA LEU A 65 -13.40 0.89 -12.68
C LEU A 65 -12.41 1.90 -12.12
N VAL A 66 -11.63 1.53 -11.10
CA VAL A 66 -10.59 2.41 -10.57
C VAL A 66 -9.50 2.64 -11.60
N ARG A 67 -9.07 1.62 -12.34
CA ARG A 67 -8.06 1.78 -13.41
C ARG A 67 -8.52 2.75 -14.48
N GLU A 68 -9.80 2.74 -14.82
CA GLU A 68 -10.39 3.62 -15.83
C GLU A 68 -10.65 5.04 -15.30
N HIS A 69 -11.25 5.16 -14.11
CA HIS A 69 -11.72 6.43 -13.53
C HIS A 69 -10.78 7.05 -12.49
N HIS A 70 -9.55 6.53 -12.32
CA HIS A 70 -8.56 7.18 -11.45
C HIS A 70 -8.34 8.63 -11.91
N PRO A 71 -8.24 9.62 -10.99
CA PRO A 71 -8.00 11.01 -11.39
C PRO A 71 -6.75 11.18 -12.27
N ASP A 72 -5.75 10.31 -12.10
CA ASP A 72 -4.50 10.34 -12.89
C ASP A 72 -4.51 9.46 -14.15
N SER A 73 -5.59 8.73 -14.43
CA SER A 73 -5.68 7.86 -15.60
C SER A 73 -5.70 8.68 -16.90
N ALA A 74 -5.16 8.13 -17.99
CA ALA A 74 -5.22 8.76 -19.30
C ALA A 74 -6.68 8.96 -19.78
N HIS A 75 -7.57 8.02 -19.42
CA HIS A 75 -8.99 8.07 -19.75
C HIS A 75 -9.74 9.15 -18.97
N ALA A 76 -9.28 9.59 -17.80
CA ALA A 76 -9.95 10.63 -17.04
C ALA A 76 -9.52 12.06 -17.43
N ARG A 77 -8.38 12.24 -18.13
CA ARG A 77 -7.79 13.55 -18.44
C ARG A 77 -8.69 14.49 -19.25
N HIS A 78 -9.59 13.95 -20.07
CA HIS A 78 -10.50 14.74 -20.89
C HIS A 78 -11.72 15.28 -20.10
N ILE A 79 -11.89 14.85 -18.85
CA ILE A 79 -13.00 15.19 -17.97
C ILE A 79 -12.53 16.25 -16.94
N PRO A 80 -13.35 17.26 -16.59
CA PRO A 80 -12.99 18.24 -15.58
C PRO A 80 -12.60 17.59 -14.25
N ALA A 81 -11.65 18.21 -13.53
CA ALA A 81 -11.05 17.65 -12.33
C ALA A 81 -12.08 17.37 -11.21
N SER A 82 -13.06 18.25 -11.04
CA SER A 82 -14.15 18.08 -10.08
C SER A 82 -14.98 16.83 -10.36
N GLU A 83 -15.30 16.58 -11.63
CA GLU A 83 -16.11 15.44 -12.04
C GLU A 83 -15.32 14.12 -11.96
N ARG A 84 -14.03 14.12 -12.29
CA ARG A 84 -13.14 12.96 -12.05
C ARG A 84 -13.15 12.54 -10.59
N HIS A 85 -12.98 13.52 -9.69
CA HIS A 85 -12.94 13.24 -8.26
C HIS A 85 -14.30 12.77 -7.74
N SER A 86 -15.39 13.38 -8.19
CA SER A 86 -16.75 12.96 -7.86
C SER A 86 -17.05 11.52 -8.31
N ARG A 87 -16.68 11.15 -9.53
CA ARG A 87 -16.82 9.78 -10.05
C ARG A 87 -16.01 8.80 -9.20
N PHE A 88 -14.75 9.11 -8.92
CA PHE A 88 -13.90 8.27 -8.07
C PHE A 88 -14.49 8.08 -6.66
N GLN A 89 -14.93 9.16 -6.00
CA GLN A 89 -15.58 9.10 -4.69
C GLN A 89 -16.82 8.20 -4.70
N SER A 90 -17.66 8.31 -5.74
CA SER A 90 -18.87 7.49 -5.85
C SER A 90 -18.57 6.00 -6.04
N ILE A 91 -17.51 5.66 -6.79
CA ILE A 91 -17.04 4.27 -6.96
C ILE A 91 -16.56 3.70 -5.63
N THR A 92 -15.76 4.47 -4.86
CA THR A 92 -15.31 4.08 -3.53
C THR A 92 -16.48 3.89 -2.56
N ALA A 93 -17.41 4.85 -2.50
CA ALA A 93 -18.59 4.77 -1.65
C ALA A 93 -19.47 3.55 -1.98
N ALA A 94 -19.64 3.24 -3.26
CA ALA A 94 -20.38 2.07 -3.70
C ALA A 94 -19.68 0.74 -3.33
N TYR A 95 -18.37 0.65 -3.47
CA TYR A 95 -17.60 -0.52 -3.04
C TYR A 95 -17.77 -0.78 -1.54
N GLU A 96 -17.71 0.26 -0.72
CA GLU A 96 -17.86 0.14 0.74
C GLU A 96 -19.28 -0.25 1.15
N ALA A 97 -20.29 0.24 0.43
CA ALA A 97 -21.68 -0.17 0.64
C ALA A 97 -21.90 -1.66 0.32
N LEU A 98 -21.32 -2.15 -0.78
CA LEU A 98 -21.48 -3.54 -1.24
C LEU A 98 -20.65 -4.55 -0.46
N THR A 99 -19.51 -4.14 0.09
CA THR A 99 -18.65 -4.98 0.93
C THR A 99 -19.05 -4.95 2.41
N GLY A 100 -20.10 -4.19 2.76
CA GLY A 100 -20.58 -4.05 4.14
C GLY A 100 -19.62 -3.27 5.05
N LYS A 101 -18.68 -2.52 4.48
CA LYS A 101 -17.65 -1.75 5.21
C LYS A 101 -18.09 -0.32 5.56
N SER A 102 -19.22 0.14 5.01
CA SER A 102 -19.82 1.45 5.30
C SER A 102 -20.93 1.30 6.34
N ARG A 103 -20.71 1.56 7.64
CA ARG A 103 -20.64 2.89 8.29
C ARG A 103 -19.65 2.96 9.48
N PHE A 104 -18.83 1.93 9.66
CA PHE A 104 -17.88 1.85 10.77
C PHE A 104 -16.40 2.03 10.36
N GLN A 105 -16.07 2.06 9.07
CA GLN A 105 -14.66 2.11 8.61
C GLN A 105 -14.23 3.37 7.86
N LEU A 106 -15.12 4.27 7.43
CA LEU A 106 -14.72 5.45 6.65
C LEU A 106 -14.24 6.62 7.51
N GLY A 107 -13.24 6.33 8.36
CA GLY A 107 -12.60 7.26 9.26
C GLY A 107 -11.33 6.71 9.89
N SER A 108 -10.60 5.80 9.23
CA SER A 108 -9.17 5.56 9.51
C SER A 108 -8.59 4.67 8.40
N GLY A 109 -7.49 5.11 7.80
CA GLY A 109 -6.84 4.38 6.72
C GLY A 109 -6.32 3.01 7.15
N LEU A 110 -6.42 2.06 6.23
CA LEU A 110 -5.59 0.85 6.11
C LEU A 110 -5.64 -0.17 7.28
N ARG A 111 -6.28 -1.32 7.00
CA ARG A 111 -6.22 -2.62 7.72
C ARG A 111 -6.67 -2.60 9.19
N GLY A 112 -7.95 -2.91 9.39
CA GLY A 112 -8.54 -3.19 10.71
C GLY A 112 -7.93 -4.43 11.37
N SER A 113 -7.09 -4.22 12.38
CA SER A 113 -6.71 -5.19 13.41
C SER A 113 -7.82 -5.23 14.50
N PRO A 114 -8.05 -6.34 15.22
CA PRO A 114 -9.04 -6.40 16.31
C PRO A 114 -8.93 -5.28 17.37
N SER A 115 -7.74 -4.68 17.52
CA SER A 115 -7.49 -3.50 18.38
C SER A 115 -8.22 -2.23 17.95
N ASP A 116 -8.63 -2.13 16.68
CA ASP A 116 -9.22 -0.91 16.13
C ASP A 116 -10.69 -0.75 16.52
N PHE A 117 -11.38 -1.86 16.87
CA PHE A 117 -12.76 -1.82 17.36
C PHE A 117 -12.83 -1.18 18.76
N GLU A 118 -11.95 -1.57 19.68
CA GLU A 118 -11.82 -0.96 21.01
C GLU A 118 -11.42 0.51 20.93
N MET A 119 -10.47 0.85 20.06
CA MET A 119 -10.04 2.24 19.87
C MET A 119 -11.18 3.11 19.29
N PHE A 120 -12.03 2.55 18.42
CA PHE A 120 -13.19 3.24 17.88
C PHE A 120 -14.30 3.45 18.91
N GLU A 121 -14.55 2.45 19.78
CA GLU A 121 -15.47 2.61 20.91
C GLU A 121 -14.98 3.64 21.92
N GLU A 122 -13.68 3.65 22.21
CA GLU A 122 -13.03 4.65 23.07
C GLU A 122 -13.11 6.05 22.45
N LEU A 123 -12.87 6.19 21.15
CA LEU A 123 -13.05 7.47 20.43
C LEU A 123 -14.51 7.95 20.43
N ARG A 124 -15.50 7.05 20.29
CA ARG A 124 -16.93 7.39 20.43
C ARG A 124 -17.31 7.75 21.86
N ARG A 125 -16.68 7.15 22.86
CA ARG A 125 -16.85 7.50 24.28
C ARG A 125 -16.29 8.89 24.56
N ARG A 126 -15.08 9.19 24.08
CA ARG A 126 -14.43 10.51 24.22
C ARG A 126 -15.14 11.61 23.45
N ARG A 127 -15.68 11.33 22.26
CA ARG A 127 -16.47 12.32 21.50
C ARG A 127 -17.79 12.65 22.21
N ARG A 128 -18.46 11.66 22.82
CA ARG A 128 -19.65 11.89 23.68
C ARG A 128 -19.31 12.65 24.97
N ALA A 129 -18.16 12.37 25.58
CA ALA A 129 -17.67 13.12 26.73
C ALA A 129 -17.34 14.57 26.37
N ARG A 130 -16.68 14.80 25.22
CA ARG A 130 -16.37 16.15 24.72
C ARG A 130 -17.60 16.95 24.33
N HIS A 131 -18.64 16.34 23.77
CA HIS A 131 -19.90 17.05 23.53
C HIS A 131 -20.67 17.37 24.82
N ARG A 132 -20.47 16.60 25.90
CA ARG A 132 -21.00 16.92 27.24
C ARG A 132 -20.19 18.01 27.95
N SER A 133 -18.86 18.04 27.76
CA SER A 133 -17.99 19.07 28.36
C SER A 133 -17.97 20.38 27.55
N ALA A 134 -18.06 20.31 26.23
CA ALA A 134 -18.13 21.50 25.36
C ALA A 134 -19.47 22.27 25.48
N GLY A 135 -20.46 21.70 26.17
CA GLY A 135 -21.66 22.43 26.62
C GLY A 135 -21.51 23.12 27.97
N MET A 136 -20.37 22.94 28.67
CA MET A 136 -20.07 23.58 29.95
C MET A 136 -19.00 24.69 29.84
N ASP A 137 -18.30 24.80 28.71
CA ASP A 137 -17.18 25.74 28.53
C ASP A 137 -17.57 26.97 27.67
N PHE A 138 -18.77 27.52 27.88
CA PHE A 138 -19.16 28.81 27.29
C PHE A 138 -19.88 29.69 28.30
N ASP A 139 -19.25 29.94 29.45
CA ASP A 139 -19.53 31.17 30.20
C ASP A 139 -18.33 31.53 31.08
N HIS A 140 -17.46 32.40 30.57
CA HIS A 140 -16.27 32.88 31.30
C HIS A 140 -16.26 34.40 31.42
N ASN A 141 -17.42 35.05 31.51
CA ASN A 141 -17.46 36.49 31.67
C ASN A 141 -18.67 37.00 32.47
N HIS A 142 -18.67 36.85 33.80
CA HIS A 142 -18.75 37.97 34.75
C HIS A 142 -18.90 37.52 36.23
N PRO A 143 -18.42 38.33 37.19
CA PRO A 143 -18.42 38.08 38.63
C PRO A 143 -19.70 38.65 39.28
N PHE A 144 -20.11 38.07 40.42
CA PHE A 144 -21.32 38.34 41.23
C PHE A 144 -22.60 37.62 40.76
N GLY A 145 -22.93 36.54 41.46
CA GLY A 145 -24.21 35.83 41.34
C GLY A 145 -24.27 34.59 42.22
N PHE A 146 -24.68 34.78 43.47
CA PHE A 146 -25.07 33.69 44.36
C PHE A 146 -26.42 33.15 43.88
N ALA A 147 -26.50 31.93 43.35
CA ALA A 147 -27.78 31.20 43.20
C ALA A 147 -27.58 29.68 43.02
N SER A 148 -28.05 28.97 44.04
CA SER A 148 -28.39 27.56 44.14
C SER A 148 -29.20 26.97 42.98
N GLY A 149 -28.96 25.70 42.66
CA GLY A 149 -29.96 24.85 42.00
C GLY A 149 -29.47 23.58 41.33
N THR A 150 -29.23 22.49 42.08
CA THR A 150 -29.92 21.20 41.85
C THR A 150 -29.88 20.37 43.14
N PRO A 151 -31.02 19.82 43.59
CA PRO A 151 -31.14 19.08 44.86
C PRO A 151 -30.92 17.58 44.65
N GLY A 152 -30.33 16.90 45.65
CA GLY A 152 -30.68 15.50 45.92
C GLY A 152 -29.63 14.41 45.68
N ARG A 153 -28.33 14.69 45.58
CA ARG A 153 -27.32 13.64 45.76
C ARG A 153 -26.21 14.09 46.68
N GLU A 154 -26.53 14.09 47.96
CA GLU A 154 -25.56 14.20 49.03
C GLU A 154 -24.59 13.01 48.93
N TRP A 155 -23.41 13.25 48.38
CA TRP A 155 -22.32 12.27 48.37
C TRP A 155 -21.75 12.21 49.79
N THR A 156 -22.39 11.42 50.65
CA THR A 156 -21.82 11.07 51.95
C THR A 156 -20.80 9.96 51.70
N ALA A 157 -19.52 10.32 51.63
CA ALA A 157 -18.45 9.34 51.68
C ALA A 157 -18.52 8.64 53.04
N ARG A 158 -19.16 7.47 53.07
CA ARG A 158 -19.12 6.61 54.24
C ARG A 158 -17.66 6.19 54.49
N PRO A 159 -17.12 6.34 55.70
CA PRO A 159 -15.70 6.10 55.98
C PRO A 159 -15.22 4.68 55.60
N ASP A 160 -16.15 3.73 55.53
CA ASP A 160 -16.04 2.35 55.08
C ASP A 160 -15.82 2.15 53.56
N GLU A 161 -15.79 3.22 52.75
CA GLU A 161 -15.44 3.12 51.31
C GLU A 161 -13.98 3.48 51.01
N ARG A 162 -13.28 4.19 51.90
CA ARG A 162 -11.90 4.67 51.64
C ARG A 162 -10.90 3.54 51.41
N TRP A 163 -11.06 2.42 52.11
CA TRP A 163 -10.21 1.24 51.92
C TRP A 163 -10.53 0.50 50.62
N LYS A 164 -11.77 0.60 50.11
CA LYS A 164 -12.19 0.05 48.82
C LYS A 164 -11.64 0.90 47.67
N ASP A 165 -11.64 2.22 47.82
CA ASP A 165 -11.03 3.12 46.83
C ASP A 165 -9.52 2.88 46.74
N TRP A 166 -8.85 2.72 47.89
CA TRP A 166 -7.43 2.39 47.93
C TRP A 166 -7.12 1.02 47.31
N SER A 167 -7.95 0.00 47.53
CA SER A 167 -7.74 -1.31 46.94
C SER A 167 -7.94 -1.31 45.41
N ILE A 168 -8.91 -0.55 44.89
CA ILE A 168 -9.10 -0.37 43.44
C ILE A 168 -7.88 0.29 42.80
N ILE A 169 -7.34 1.34 43.43
CA ILE A 169 -6.14 2.03 42.94
C ILE A 169 -4.92 1.09 42.93
N PHE A 170 -4.71 0.33 44.01
CA PHE A 170 -3.58 -0.60 44.08
C PHE A 170 -3.67 -1.74 43.06
N VAL A 171 -4.84 -2.36 42.92
CA VAL A 171 -5.06 -3.45 41.96
C VAL A 171 -4.87 -2.95 40.52
N GLY A 172 -5.41 -1.77 40.21
CA GLY A 172 -5.22 -1.13 38.90
C GLY A 172 -3.76 -0.82 38.59
N THR A 173 -3.03 -0.26 39.56
CA THR A 173 -1.60 0.08 39.39
C THR A 173 -0.73 -1.18 39.26
N ALA A 174 -1.01 -2.22 40.04
CA ALA A 174 -0.30 -3.49 39.96
C ALA A 174 -0.51 -4.18 38.60
N CYS A 175 -1.75 -4.23 38.10
CA CYS A 175 -2.03 -4.74 36.74
C CYS A 175 -1.28 -3.95 35.66
N PHE A 176 -1.26 -2.62 35.78
CA PHE A 176 -0.56 -1.75 34.84
C PHE A 176 0.95 -2.01 34.81
N ILE A 177 1.59 -2.13 35.99
CA ILE A 177 3.03 -2.44 36.09
C ILE A 177 3.33 -3.82 35.51
N ILE A 178 2.54 -4.85 35.84
CA ILE A 178 2.76 -6.22 35.34
C ILE A 178 2.59 -6.29 33.81
N GLY A 179 1.59 -5.61 33.26
CA GLY A 179 1.35 -5.59 31.81
C GLY A 179 2.43 -4.84 31.02
N ILE A 180 3.06 -3.83 31.62
CA ILE A 180 4.08 -2.98 30.97
C ILE A 180 5.51 -3.48 31.20
N ALA A 181 5.75 -4.27 32.24
CA ALA A 181 7.06 -4.83 32.55
C ALA A 181 7.75 -5.54 31.35
N PRO A 182 7.08 -6.35 30.51
CA PRO A 182 7.73 -7.00 29.37
C PRO A 182 8.31 -6.02 28.35
N ILE A 183 7.73 -4.83 28.22
CA ILE A 183 8.18 -3.80 27.28
C ILE A 183 9.52 -3.20 27.75
N PHE A 184 9.69 -3.00 29.05
CA PHE A 184 10.92 -2.45 29.62
C PHE A 184 12.01 -3.49 29.83
N PHE A 185 11.68 -4.76 30.10
CA PHE A 185 12.67 -5.82 30.26
C PHE A 185 13.12 -6.47 28.95
N SER A 186 12.42 -6.26 27.82
CA SER A 186 12.82 -6.74 26.48
C SER A 186 13.82 -5.78 25.79
N HIS A 187 14.88 -5.35 26.49
CA HIS A 187 16.01 -4.60 25.91
C HIS A 187 17.07 -5.54 25.29
N GLY A 188 16.63 -6.41 24.38
CA GLY A 188 17.47 -7.42 23.74
C GLY A 188 17.81 -7.17 22.26
N SER A 189 17.44 -6.01 21.69
CA SER A 189 17.52 -5.77 20.24
C SER A 189 18.92 -5.36 19.73
N ASP A 190 19.84 -4.98 20.61
CA ASP A 190 21.16 -4.49 20.21
C ASP A 190 22.04 -5.57 19.57
N LYS A 191 21.83 -6.84 19.95
CA LYS A 191 22.61 -7.97 19.44
C LYS A 191 22.46 -8.15 17.92
N ARG A 192 21.31 -7.78 17.35
CA ARG A 192 21.05 -7.87 15.89
C ARG A 192 21.73 -6.76 15.12
N HIS A 193 21.83 -5.56 15.70
CA HIS A 193 22.53 -4.45 15.07
C HIS A 193 24.05 -4.65 15.09
N LEU A 194 24.57 -5.21 16.19
CA LEU A 194 26.00 -5.52 16.30
C LEU A 194 26.45 -6.59 15.28
N SER A 195 25.69 -7.68 15.11
CA SER A 195 26.03 -8.70 14.11
C SER A 195 25.93 -8.18 12.67
N ALA A 196 24.93 -7.33 12.37
CA ALA A 196 24.80 -6.69 11.08
C ALA A 196 25.98 -5.74 10.77
N VAL A 197 26.42 -4.96 11.77
CA VAL A 197 27.59 -4.07 11.63
C VAL A 197 28.87 -4.87 11.41
N GLN A 198 29.06 -5.98 12.15
CA GLN A 198 30.22 -6.86 11.96
C GLN A 198 30.22 -7.51 10.57
N SER A 199 29.09 -8.04 10.12
CA SER A 199 28.96 -8.63 8.78
C SER A 199 29.24 -7.61 7.66
N LEU A 200 28.78 -6.36 7.83
CA LEU A 200 29.03 -5.29 6.87
C LEU A 200 30.49 -4.84 6.87
N ALA A 201 31.13 -4.76 8.04
CA ALA A 201 32.55 -4.45 8.16
C ALA A 201 33.41 -5.53 7.47
N GLN A 202 33.09 -6.80 7.71
CA GLN A 202 33.75 -7.94 7.08
C GLN A 202 33.57 -7.94 5.55
N ALA A 203 32.35 -7.72 5.06
CA ALA A 203 32.10 -7.65 3.62
C ALA A 203 32.87 -6.51 2.93
N ARG A 204 33.10 -5.38 3.63
CA ARG A 204 33.89 -4.26 3.12
C ARG A 204 35.38 -4.58 3.03
N SER A 205 35.96 -5.27 4.02
CA SER A 205 37.37 -5.66 3.96
C SER A 205 37.62 -6.69 2.86
N GLU A 206 36.76 -7.72 2.75
CA GLU A 206 36.87 -8.74 1.71
C GLU A 206 36.74 -8.15 0.30
N ALA A 207 35.80 -7.21 0.11
CA ALA A 207 35.63 -6.53 -1.18
C ALA A 207 36.85 -5.67 -1.57
N GLN A 208 37.55 -5.08 -0.60
CA GLN A 208 38.78 -4.32 -0.86
C GLN A 208 39.93 -5.24 -1.27
N GLU A 209 40.11 -6.37 -0.59
CA GLU A 209 41.13 -7.36 -0.93
C GLU A 209 40.92 -7.94 -2.32
N TYR A 210 39.70 -8.42 -2.61
CA TYR A 210 39.37 -8.96 -3.92
C TYR A 210 39.48 -7.90 -5.03
N GLY A 211 39.11 -6.65 -4.72
CA GLY A 211 39.27 -5.53 -5.64
C GLY A 211 40.74 -5.23 -5.96
N MET A 212 41.64 -5.35 -4.98
CA MET A 212 43.08 -5.17 -5.19
C MET A 212 43.68 -6.31 -6.01
N GLU A 213 43.30 -7.56 -5.74
CA GLU A 213 43.74 -8.72 -6.51
C GLU A 213 43.32 -8.64 -7.98
N ARG A 214 42.05 -8.30 -8.23
CA ARG A 214 41.54 -8.12 -9.59
C ARG A 214 42.28 -7.01 -10.33
N ARG A 215 42.62 -5.90 -9.66
CA ARG A 215 43.41 -4.81 -10.25
C ARG A 215 44.85 -5.26 -10.55
N ARG A 216 45.46 -6.09 -9.71
CA ARG A 216 46.80 -6.64 -9.97
C ARG A 216 46.80 -7.56 -11.19
N GLU A 217 45.81 -8.42 -11.32
CA GLU A 217 45.69 -9.32 -12.47
C GLU A 217 45.42 -8.54 -13.76
N ILE A 218 44.54 -7.54 -13.74
CA ILE A 218 44.32 -6.65 -14.89
C ILE A 218 45.62 -5.95 -15.30
N ARG A 219 46.36 -5.36 -14.36
CA ARG A 219 47.65 -4.70 -14.66
C ARG A 219 48.69 -5.68 -15.22
N ARG A 220 48.65 -6.95 -14.79
CA ARG A 220 49.51 -7.99 -15.34
C ARG A 220 49.16 -8.28 -16.80
N ARG A 221 47.88 -8.57 -17.08
CA ARG A 221 47.39 -8.83 -18.45
C ARG A 221 47.62 -7.65 -19.39
N VAL A 222 47.44 -6.42 -18.92
CA VAL A 222 47.70 -5.21 -19.71
C VAL A 222 49.18 -5.10 -20.07
N ARG A 223 50.11 -5.39 -19.15
CA ARG A 223 51.55 -5.38 -19.43
C ARG A 223 51.95 -6.47 -20.42
N GLU A 224 51.42 -7.68 -20.27
CA GLU A 224 51.63 -8.78 -21.21
C GLU A 224 51.15 -8.39 -22.62
N TYR A 225 49.97 -7.77 -22.73
CA TYR A 225 49.43 -7.30 -24.01
C TYR A 225 50.24 -6.15 -24.65
N GLN A 226 50.79 -5.24 -23.83
CA GLN A 226 51.67 -4.17 -24.31
C GLN A 226 52.96 -4.72 -24.92
N LEU A 227 53.60 -5.70 -24.25
CA LEU A 227 54.80 -6.37 -24.78
C LEU A 227 54.52 -7.10 -26.09
N GLU A 228 53.38 -7.81 -26.19
CA GLU A 228 52.97 -8.46 -27.43
C GLU A 228 52.71 -7.47 -28.57
N GLN A 229 52.15 -6.29 -28.27
CA GLN A 229 51.98 -5.23 -29.27
C GLN A 229 53.33 -4.69 -29.74
N GLU A 230 54.25 -4.39 -28.81
CA GLU A 230 55.60 -3.91 -29.13
C GLU A 230 56.36 -4.92 -30.02
N GLU A 231 56.25 -6.23 -29.73
CA GLU A 231 56.85 -7.27 -30.58
C GLU A 231 56.22 -7.33 -31.99
N ARG A 232 54.89 -7.20 -32.09
CA ARG A 232 54.18 -7.18 -33.38
C ARG A 232 54.56 -5.96 -34.20
N ASP A 233 54.68 -4.80 -33.57
CA ASP A 233 55.05 -3.56 -34.22
C ASP A 233 56.53 -3.57 -34.65
N ALA A 234 57.43 -4.15 -33.84
CA ALA A 234 58.82 -4.37 -34.22
C ALA A 234 58.97 -5.31 -35.43
N ARG A 235 58.22 -6.42 -35.46
CA ARG A 235 58.18 -7.34 -36.62
C ARG A 235 57.71 -6.63 -37.89
N ARG A 236 56.59 -5.89 -37.81
CA ARG A 236 56.07 -5.09 -38.94
C ARG A 236 57.07 -4.04 -39.44
N SER A 237 57.81 -3.40 -38.53
CA SER A 237 58.84 -2.41 -38.86
C SER A 237 60.03 -3.04 -39.60
N CYS A 238 60.45 -4.25 -39.21
CA CYS A 238 61.51 -5.00 -39.91
C CYS A 238 61.07 -5.45 -41.30
N ASP A 239 59.87 -6.02 -41.43
CA ASP A 239 59.32 -6.45 -42.73
C ASP A 239 59.25 -5.28 -43.72
N HIS A 240 58.79 -4.12 -43.26
CA HIS A 240 58.68 -2.92 -44.10
C HIS A 240 60.05 -2.30 -44.49
N LYS A 241 61.13 -2.60 -43.75
CA LYS A 241 62.50 -2.23 -44.15
C LYS A 241 63.09 -3.20 -45.17
N ALA A 242 62.74 -4.49 -45.10
CA ALA A 242 63.21 -5.51 -46.04
C ALA A 242 62.64 -5.31 -47.46
N GLU A 243 61.40 -4.83 -47.60
CA GLU A 243 60.80 -4.53 -48.91
C GLU A 243 61.38 -3.28 -49.61
N ARG A 244 62.18 -2.46 -48.89
CA ARG A 244 62.68 -1.17 -49.39
C ARG A 244 64.12 -1.20 -49.90
N ASN A 245 64.83 -2.33 -49.76
CA ASN A 245 66.17 -2.58 -50.29
C ASN A 245 66.11 -3.59 -51.43
#